data_AF-A0A0F9JN69-F1
#
_entry.id   AF-A0A0F9JN69-F1
#
_cell.length_a   1.000
_cell.length_b   1.000
_cell.length_c   1.000
_cell.angle_alpha   90.00
_cell.angle_beta   90.00
_cell.angle_gamma   90.00
#
_symmetry.space_group_name_H-M   'P 1'
#
loop_
_entity.id
_entity.type
_entity.pdbx_description
1 polymer ?
#
loop_
_entity_poly.entity_id
_entity_poly.type
_entity_poly.pdbx_seq_one_letter_code
_entity_poly.pdbx_strand_id
1 'polypeptide(L)' 'MKIYYTTDFVGHTPIGTSAVIVAQNKGHARRLLAKELENYELKLEGFLDCQINFEEIDPTKAQAIVLSDGDY' A
#
# COMPACT_ATOMS: atom_id res chain seq x y z
N MET A 1 -3.40 2.06 -16.80
CA MET A 1 -3.59 2.11 -15.33
C MET A 1 -3.25 0.74 -14.79
N LYS A 2 -2.64 0.70 -13.61
CA LYS A 2 -2.21 -0.52 -12.92
C LYS A 2 -2.72 -0.49 -11.49
N ILE A 3 -3.00 -1.65 -10.93
CA ILE A 3 -3.48 -1.79 -9.55
C ILE A 3 -2.32 -2.37 -8.76
N TYR A 4 -2.01 -1.72 -7.65
CA TYR A 4 -0.99 -2.16 -6.70
C TYR A 4 -1.65 -2.39 -5.36
N TYR A 5 -1.10 -3.33 -4.58
CA TYR A 5 -1.45 -3.44 -3.18
C TYR A 5 -0.20 -3.58 -2.32
N THR A 6 -0.35 -3.22 -1.04
CA THR A 6 0.68 -3.44 -0.02
C THR A 6 0.02 -3.64 1.34
N THR A 7 0.64 -4.49 2.15
CA THR A 7 0.33 -4.72 3.57
C THR A 7 1.54 -4.40 4.45
N ASP A 8 2.61 -3.89 3.85
CA ASP A 8 3.91 -3.69 4.47
C ASP A 8 3.94 -2.31 5.15
N PHE A 9 3.12 -2.19 6.21
CA PHE A 9 3.06 -1.01 7.05
C PHE A 9 3.85 -1.26 8.34
N VAL A 10 4.73 -0.31 8.69
CA VAL A 10 5.58 -0.37 9.88
C VAL A 10 5.29 0.87 10.75
N GLY A 11 5.11 0.69 12.05
CA GLY A 11 4.87 1.76 13.04
C GLY A 11 3.53 1.67 13.76
N HIS A 12 3.06 2.78 14.35
CA HIS A 12 1.76 2.91 15.02
C HIS A 12 0.55 2.90 14.06
N THR A 13 0.68 2.24 12.92
CA THR A 13 -0.46 1.89 12.08
C THR A 13 -1.22 0.74 12.76
N PRO A 14 -2.56 0.67 12.64
CA PRO A 14 -3.28 -0.52 13.07
C PRO A 14 -2.59 -1.76 12.50
N ILE A 15 -2.30 -2.74 13.37
CA ILE A 15 -1.75 -4.03 12.96
C ILE A 15 -2.77 -4.60 11.97
N GLY A 16 -2.34 -4.85 10.72
CA GLY A 16 -3.23 -5.32 9.66
C GLY A 16 -3.57 -4.34 8.53
N THR A 17 -3.16 -3.06 8.63
CA THR A 17 -3.50 -2.09 7.59
C THR A 17 -3.09 -2.58 6.20
N SER A 18 -3.99 -2.46 5.24
CA SER A 18 -3.72 -2.78 3.83
C SER A 18 -4.17 -1.63 2.93
N ALA A 19 -3.43 -1.41 1.85
CA ALA A 19 -3.79 -0.39 0.86
C ALA A 19 -3.83 -0.97 -0.54
N VAL A 20 -4.83 -0.53 -1.29
CA VAL A 20 -4.96 -0.76 -2.73
C VAL A 20 -4.80 0.59 -3.43
N ILE A 21 -3.83 0.67 -4.34
CA ILE A 21 -3.46 1.90 -5.04
C ILE A 21 -3.62 1.71 -6.54
N VAL A 22 -4.42 2.58 -7.16
CA VAL A 22 -4.56 2.62 -8.62
C VAL A 22 -3.65 3.72 -9.18
N ALA A 23 -2.62 3.34 -9.93
CA ALA A 23 -1.61 4.27 -10.42
C ALA A 23 -1.11 3.95 -11.82
N GLN A 24 -0.30 4.84 -12.40
CA GLN A 24 0.32 4.62 -13.71
C GLN A 24 1.56 3.72 -13.63
N ASN A 25 2.30 3.82 -12.53
CA ASN A 25 3.52 3.06 -12.25
C ASN A 25 3.78 3.05 -10.73
N LYS A 26 4.77 2.26 -10.28
CA LYS A 26 5.12 2.13 -8.85
C LYS A 26 5.51 3.48 -8.21
N GLY A 27 6.23 4.35 -8.92
CA GLY A 27 6.61 5.67 -8.40
C GLY A 27 5.41 6.59 -8.15
N HIS A 28 4.42 6.54 -9.04
CA HIS A 28 3.15 7.26 -8.87
C HIS A 28 2.32 6.64 -7.73
N ALA A 29 2.25 5.31 -7.63
CA ALA A 29 1.58 4.63 -6.52
C ALA A 29 2.15 5.05 -5.16
N ARG A 30 3.48 5.12 -5.07
CA ARG A 30 4.20 5.58 -3.88
C ARG A 30 3.82 7.02 -3.49
N ARG A 31 3.77 7.94 -4.46
CA ARG A 31 3.35 9.34 -4.20
C ARG A 31 1.91 9.44 -3.72
N LEU A 32 1.00 8.66 -4.30
CA LEU A 32 -0.40 8.65 -3.89
C LEU A 32 -0.57 8.11 -2.47
N LEU A 33 0.10 7.00 -2.15
CA LEU A 33 0.07 6.42 -0.81
C LEU A 33 0.65 7.39 0.23
N ALA A 34 1.80 8.01 -0.05
CA ALA A 34 2.42 8.98 0.85
C ALA A 34 1.48 10.16 1.15
N LYS A 35 0.88 10.73 0.10
CA LYS A 35 -0.05 11.85 0.24
C LYS A 35 -1.27 11.48 1.08
N GLU A 36 -1.81 10.27 0.89
CA GLU A 36 -2.97 9.84 1.66
C GLU A 36 -2.61 9.65 3.13
N LEU A 37 -1.46 9.07 3.44
CA LEU A 37 -1.01 8.87 4.82
C LEU A 37 -0.69 10.18 5.54
N GLU A 38 -0.13 11.17 4.83
CA GLU A 38 0.02 12.53 5.36
C GLU A 38 -1.33 13.13 5.80
N ASN A 39 -2.43 12.85 5.09
CA ASN A 39 -3.76 13.34 5.46
C ASN A 39 -4.28 12.75 6.78
N TYR A 40 -3.80 11.56 7.17
CA TYR A 40 -4.16 10.90 8.43
C TYR A 40 -3.15 11.19 9.55
N GLU A 41 -2.21 12.13 9.34
CA GLU A 41 -1.07 12.38 10.23
C GLU A 41 -0.21 11.12 10.50
N LEU A 42 -0.36 10.11 9.64
CA LEU A 42 0.35 8.85 9.72
C LEU A 42 1.70 9.01 9.03
N LYS A 43 2.77 8.85 9.79
CA LYS A 43 4.12 8.75 9.23
C LYS A 43 4.47 7.28 9.05
N LEU A 44 4.72 6.87 7.81
CA LEU A 44 5.42 5.63 7.56
C LEU A 44 6.88 5.83 7.99
N GLU A 45 7.24 5.34 9.18
CA GLU A 45 8.66 5.24 9.55
C GLU A 45 9.35 4.38 8.49
N GLY A 46 10.37 4.94 7.86
CA GLY A 46 11.05 4.29 6.75
C GLY A 46 10.45 4.55 5.36
N PHE A 47 9.45 5.40 5.12
CA PHE A 47 9.01 5.63 3.72
C PHE A 47 10.10 6.18 2.80
N LEU A 48 10.99 7.00 3.38
CA LEU A 48 12.12 7.63 2.70
C LEU A 48 13.29 6.65 2.45
N ASP A 49 13.44 5.61 3.29
CA ASP A 49 14.58 4.67 3.24
C ASP A 49 14.22 3.19 3.01
N CYS A 50 12.94 2.81 3.14
CA CYS A 50 12.46 1.44 3.14
C CYS A 50 11.63 1.14 1.89
N GLN A 51 11.97 -0.01 1.33
CA GLN A 51 11.43 -0.60 0.12
C GLN A 51 10.01 -1.09 0.38
N ILE A 52 9.01 -0.22 0.33
CA ILE A 52 7.61 -0.68 0.36
C ILE A 52 7.40 -1.61 -0.81
N ASN A 53 7.12 -2.87 -0.48
CA ASN A 53 6.86 -3.88 -1.46
C ASN A 53 5.45 -3.68 -2.00
N PHE A 54 5.38 -3.11 -3.20
CA PHE A 54 4.16 -3.06 -3.98
C PHE A 54 4.09 -4.28 -4.89
N GLU A 55 3.04 -5.06 -4.70
CA GLU A 55 2.65 -6.11 -5.60
C GLU A 55 1.67 -5.56 -6.65
N GLU A 56 1.94 -5.85 -7.93
CA GLU A 56 1.09 -5.43 -9.05
C GLU A 56 0.05 -6.52 -9.32
N ILE A 57 -1.22 -6.13 -9.31
CA ILE A 57 -2.34 -7.01 -9.67
C ILE A 57 -2.51 -6.93 -11.19
N ASP A 58 -2.43 -8.08 -11.86
CA ASP A 58 -2.78 -8.23 -13.27
C ASP A 58 -4.31 -8.13 -13.43
N PRO A 59 -4.85 -7.07 -14.03
CA PRO A 59 -6.30 -6.88 -14.17
C PRO A 59 -6.90 -7.75 -15.28
N THR A 60 -6.07 -8.41 -16.11
CA THR A 60 -6.53 -9.28 -17.20
C THR A 60 -6.87 -10.69 -16.73
N LYS A 61 -6.49 -11.03 -15.49
CA LYS A 61 -6.80 -12.30 -14.84
C LYS A 61 -7.82 -12.07 -13.74
N ALA A 62 -8.92 -12.80 -13.78
CA ALA A 62 -9.86 -12.84 -12.67
C ALA A 62 -9.16 -13.46 -11.46
N GLN A 63 -8.98 -12.67 -10.40
CA GLN A 63 -8.34 -13.08 -9.16
C GLN A 63 -8.97 -12.35 -7.98
N ALA A 64 -8.96 -12.98 -6.82
CA ALA A 64 -9.39 -12.40 -5.55
C ALA A 64 -8.20 -12.45 -4.59
N ILE A 65 -7.82 -11.29 -4.06
CA ILE A 65 -6.80 -11.19 -3.02
C ILE A 65 -7.53 -10.79 -1.74
N VAL A 66 -7.44 -11.64 -0.72
CA VAL A 66 -7.96 -11.35 0.61
C VAL A 66 -6.85 -10.66 1.38
N LEU A 67 -7.06 -9.38 1.67
CA LEU A 67 -6.17 -8.60 2.52
C LEU A 67 -6.71 -8.72 3.94
N SER A 68 -6.02 -9.50 4.77
CA SER A 68 -6.39 -9.66 6.17
C SER A 68 -5.83 -8.51 6.99
N ASP A 69 -6.73 -7.73 7.58
CA ASP A 69 -6.42 -6.77 8.63
C ASP A 69 -6.13 -7.58 9.90
N GLY A 70 -4.84 -7.83 10.15
CA GLY A 70 -4.30 -8.63 11.25
C GLY A 70 -4.70 -8.16 12.65
N ASP A 71 -5.96 -8.39 13.02
CA ASP A 71 -6.44 -8.54 14.38
C ASP A 71 -6.71 -10.04 14.62
N TYR A 72 -5.69 -10.76 15.09
CA TYR A 72 -5.81 -12.07 15.75
C TYR A 72 -4.86 -12.15 16.95
#